data_AF-A0A558BUD7-F1
#
_entry.id   AF-A0A558BUD7-F1
#
_cell.length_a   1.000
_cell.length_b   1.000
_cell.length_c   1.000
_cell.angle_alpha   90.00
_cell.angle_beta   90.00
_cell.angle_gamma   90.00
#
_symmetry.space_group_name_H-M   'P 1'
#
loop_
_entity.id
_entity.type
_entity.pdbx_description
1 polymer ?
#
loop_
_entity_poly.entity_id
_entity_poly.type
_entity_poly.pdbx_seq_one_letter_code
_entity_poly.pdbx_strand_id
1 'polypeptide(L)'
;MTSDSVEIYCPCCHWEPDGRAHWQCTCGYVWNSFETAAVCPKCQYRWKISQCPAAAGGCGAVSPHVDWYHGLDDLVEELVEETQHAEAATHAHVAVSCAANES
;
A
#
# COMPACT_ATOMS: atom_id res chain seq x y z
N MET A 1 -13.78 -6.71 13.81
CA MET A 1 -12.37 -6.94 14.14
C MET A 1 -11.60 -6.21 13.06
N THR A 2 -11.44 -4.89 13.19
CA THR A 2 -10.66 -4.11 12.22
C THR A 2 -9.19 -4.38 12.53
N SER A 3 -8.57 -5.22 11.70
CA SER A 3 -7.11 -5.36 11.72
C SER A 3 -6.58 -4.20 10.89
N ASP A 4 -6.51 -3.02 11.49
CA ASP A 4 -6.12 -1.71 10.91
C ASP A 4 -4.68 -1.66 10.34
N SER A 5 -4.01 -2.80 10.17
CA SER A 5 -2.59 -2.88 9.85
C SER A 5 -2.38 -3.68 8.59
N VAL A 6 -1.85 -3.01 7.56
CA VAL A 6 -1.35 -3.68 6.36
C VAL A 6 -0.19 -4.59 6.76
N GLU A 7 -0.34 -5.88 6.47
CA GLU A 7 0.71 -6.86 6.68
C GLU A 7 1.55 -6.99 5.42
N ILE A 8 2.86 -7.18 5.60
CA ILE A 8 3.78 -7.33 4.46
C ILE A 8 4.42 -8.71 4.52
N TYR A 9 4.08 -9.59 3.59
CA TYR A 9 4.71 -10.90 3.48
C TYR A 9 4.66 -11.46 2.06
N CYS A 10 5.58 -12.37 1.76
CA CYS A 10 5.67 -13.02 0.46
C CYS A 10 4.37 -13.81 0.16
N PRO A 11 3.68 -13.55 -0.96
CA PRO A 11 2.41 -14.21 -1.27
C PRO A 11 2.56 -15.72 -1.55
N CYS A 12 3.78 -16.21 -1.74
CA CYS A 12 4.05 -17.62 -2.01
C CYS A 12 4.43 -18.42 -0.75
N CYS A 13 5.09 -17.81 0.23
CA CYS A 13 5.68 -18.56 1.36
C CYS A 13 5.53 -17.89 2.72
N HIS A 14 4.85 -16.74 2.81
CA HIS A 14 4.65 -15.97 4.05
C HIS A 14 5.95 -15.51 4.72
N TRP A 15 7.05 -15.42 3.98
CA TRP A 15 8.26 -14.76 4.49
C TRP A 15 8.01 -13.27 4.72
N GLU A 16 8.32 -12.78 5.92
CA GLU A 16 8.16 -11.39 6.33
C GLU A 16 9.47 -10.60 6.17
N PRO A 17 9.44 -9.35 5.65
CA PRO A 17 10.61 -8.50 5.59
C PRO A 17 11.23 -8.22 6.97
N ASP A 18 12.50 -8.57 7.12
CA ASP A 18 13.29 -8.37 8.35
C ASP A 18 13.87 -6.95 8.52
N GLY A 19 13.45 -6.01 7.66
CA GLY A 19 13.97 -4.64 7.62
C GLY A 19 15.34 -4.47 6.94
N ARG A 20 15.96 -5.54 6.42
CA ARG A 20 17.30 -5.47 5.80
C ARG A 20 17.25 -5.23 4.30
N ALA A 21 18.40 -4.85 3.76
CA ALA A 21 18.58 -4.56 2.35
C ALA A 21 18.83 -5.85 1.54
N HIS A 22 17.75 -6.46 1.03
CA HIS A 22 17.82 -7.69 0.23
C HIS A 22 17.75 -7.49 -1.29
N TRP A 23 17.35 -6.30 -1.76
CA TRP A 23 17.09 -6.05 -3.19
C TRP A 23 18.10 -5.10 -3.79
N GLN A 24 18.53 -5.38 -5.02
CA GLN A 24 19.47 -4.54 -5.78
C GLN A 24 18.82 -3.97 -7.04
N CYS A 25 19.09 -2.69 -7.31
CA CYS A 25 18.56 -1.97 -8.45
C CYS A 25 19.52 -2.15 -9.64
N THR A 26 19.03 -1.91 -10.85
CA THR A 26 19.87 -1.82 -12.06
C THR A 26 20.92 -0.71 -11.96
N CYS A 27 20.72 0.31 -11.12
CA CYS A 27 21.74 1.34 -10.82
C CYS A 27 22.77 0.91 -9.76
N GLY A 28 22.67 -0.32 -9.24
CA GLY A 28 23.57 -0.92 -8.26
C GLY A 28 23.22 -0.63 -6.79
N TYR A 29 22.23 0.21 -6.50
CA TYR A 29 21.82 0.51 -5.12
C TYR A 29 21.13 -0.71 -4.49
N VAL A 30 21.54 -1.08 -3.28
CA VAL A 30 20.95 -2.19 -2.51
C VAL A 30 20.14 -1.60 -1.36
N TRP A 31 18.87 -1.99 -1.21
CA TRP A 31 17.96 -1.41 -0.22
C TRP A 31 16.86 -2.38 0.19
N ASN A 32 16.12 -2.01 1.23
CA ASN A 32 14.87 -2.65 1.59
C ASN A 32 13.75 -2.08 0.70
N SER A 33 13.19 -2.92 -0.18
CA SER A 33 12.19 -2.47 -1.16
C SER A 33 10.91 -1.93 -0.50
N PHE A 34 10.60 -2.35 0.72
CA PHE A 34 9.39 -1.96 1.43
C PHE A 34 9.48 -0.58 2.10
N GLU A 35 10.67 -0.01 2.30
CA GLU A 35 10.83 1.35 2.83
C GLU A 35 10.28 2.43 1.88
N THR A 36 10.20 2.12 0.59
CA THR A 36 9.89 3.09 -0.46
C THR A 36 8.87 2.59 -1.46
N ALA A 37 8.10 1.55 -1.11
CA ALA A 37 7.15 0.89 -2.02
C ALA A 37 7.78 0.58 -3.39
N ALA A 38 8.95 -0.05 -3.34
CA ALA A 38 9.81 -0.47 -4.46
C ALA A 38 10.38 0.64 -5.34
N VAL A 39 10.43 1.89 -4.86
CA VAL A 39 11.13 3.00 -5.55
C VAL A 39 12.59 3.05 -5.11
N CYS A 40 13.53 2.92 -6.06
CA CYS A 40 14.94 3.03 -5.73
C CYS A 40 15.26 4.44 -5.19
N PRO A 41 15.80 4.60 -3.96
CA PRO A 41 16.11 5.92 -3.40
C PRO A 41 17.12 6.72 -4.24
N LYS A 42 18.02 6.02 -4.95
CA LYS A 42 19.09 6.64 -5.75
C LYS A 42 18.63 7.12 -7.12
N CYS A 43 18.00 6.26 -7.91
CA CYS A 43 17.64 6.57 -9.31
C CYS A 43 16.14 6.77 -9.55
N GLN A 44 15.31 6.64 -8.50
CA GLN A 44 13.85 6.84 -8.54
C GLN A 44 13.10 5.87 -9.47
N TYR A 45 13.75 4.81 -9.94
CA TYR A 45 13.07 3.76 -10.70
C TYR A 45 12.13 2.97 -9.78
N ARG A 46 10.86 2.81 -10.20
CA ARG A 46 9.84 2.03 -9.50
C ARG A 46 9.81 0.59 -10.03
N TRP A 47 10.15 -0.36 -9.18
CA TRP A 47 10.02 -1.78 -9.49
C TRP A 47 8.58 -2.24 -9.35
N LYS A 48 8.10 -3.02 -10.32
CA LYS A 48 6.74 -3.61 -10.31
C LYS A 48 6.70 -5.00 -9.69
N ILE A 49 7.87 -5.63 -9.55
CA ILE A 49 8.03 -7.00 -9.06
C ILE A 49 9.04 -7.00 -7.90
N SER A 50 8.93 -8.00 -7.03
CA SER A 50 9.89 -8.26 -5.96
C SER A 50 10.19 -9.75 -5.91
N GLN A 51 11.48 -10.07 -5.75
CA GLN A 51 11.93 -11.43 -5.52
C GLN A 51 11.95 -11.71 -4.02
N CYS A 52 11.41 -12.85 -3.61
CA CYS A 52 11.51 -13.31 -2.23
C CYS A 52 12.96 -13.75 -1.93
N PRO A 53 13.64 -13.17 -0.92
CA PRO A 53 15.07 -13.41 -0.70
C PRO A 53 15.34 -14.81 -0.14
N ALA A 54 15.70 -15.74 -1.02
CA ALA A 54 16.01 -17.13 -0.64
C ALA A 54 17.12 -17.23 0.42
N ALA A 55 18.14 -16.38 0.32
CA ALA A 55 19.24 -16.31 1.28
C ALA A 55 18.80 -15.85 2.69
N ALA A 56 17.63 -15.22 2.81
CA ALA A 56 17.05 -14.78 4.08
C ALA A 56 15.95 -15.72 4.60
N GLY A 57 15.85 -16.94 4.06
CA GLY A 57 14.81 -17.92 4.43
C GLY A 57 13.54 -17.85 3.57
N GLY A 58 13.53 -17.02 2.53
CA GLY A 58 12.44 -16.93 1.56
C GLY A 58 12.45 -18.06 0.51
N CYS A 59 11.49 -18.02 -0.41
CA CYS A 59 11.32 -19.06 -1.44
C CYS A 59 12.00 -18.77 -2.80
N GLY A 60 12.55 -17.57 -3.02
CA GLY A 60 13.15 -17.20 -4.32
C GLY A 60 12.16 -16.82 -5.42
N ALA A 61 10.85 -17.02 -5.19
CA ALA A 61 9.80 -16.68 -6.15
C ALA A 61 9.77 -15.17 -6.43
N VAL A 62 9.32 -14.81 -7.63
CA VAL A 62 9.10 -13.42 -8.03
C VAL A 62 7.60 -13.21 -8.15
N SER A 63 7.10 -12.17 -7.51
CA SER A 63 5.70 -11.75 -7.61
C SER A 63 5.60 -10.25 -7.86
N PRO A 64 4.44 -9.74 -8.33
CA PRO A 64 4.13 -8.32 -8.26
C PRO A 64 4.41 -7.76 -6.86
N HIS A 65 5.01 -6.58 -6.78
CA HIS A 65 5.35 -5.97 -5.49
C HIS A 65 4.10 -5.63 -4.67
N VAL A 66 2.99 -5.29 -5.35
CA VAL A 66 1.70 -4.99 -4.70
C VAL A 66 1.12 -6.20 -3.97
N ASP A 67 1.36 -7.42 -4.46
CA ASP A 67 0.87 -8.67 -3.85
C ASP A 67 1.54 -9.01 -2.51
N TRP A 68 2.56 -8.25 -2.10
CA TRP A 68 3.19 -8.41 -0.80
C TRP A 68 2.43 -7.69 0.32
N TYR A 69 1.52 -6.77 -0.01
CA TYR A 69 0.74 -6.01 0.96
C TYR A 69 -0.63 -6.65 1.11
N HIS A 70 -0.95 -7.11 2.32
CA HIS A 70 -2.19 -7.80 2.66
C HIS A 70 -3.03 -6.92 3.58
N GLY A 71 -4.35 -7.00 3.46
CA GLY A 71 -5.28 -6.12 4.19
C GLY A 71 -5.44 -4.73 3.57
N LEU A 72 -4.97 -4.50 2.34
CA LEU A 72 -5.20 -3.23 1.64
C LEU A 72 -6.69 -3.00 1.32
N ASP A 73 -7.43 -4.05 1.00
CA ASP A 73 -8.85 -3.94 0.63
C ASP A 73 -9.69 -3.42 1.81
N ASP A 74 -9.42 -3.91 3.03
CA ASP A 74 -10.13 -3.49 4.24
C ASP A 74 -9.91 -1.99 4.53
N LEU A 75 -8.67 -1.49 4.38
CA LEU A 75 -8.38 -0.06 4.55
C LEU A 75 -9.03 0.80 3.46
N VAL A 76 -9.09 0.31 2.23
CA VAL A 76 -9.74 1.03 1.13
C VAL A 76 -11.24 1.13 1.38
N GLU A 77 -11.88 0.06 1.86
CA GLU A 77 -13.31 0.07 2.20
C GLU A 77 -13.61 1.10 3.29
N GLU A 78 -12.83 1.14 4.38
CA GLU A 78 -12.98 2.13 5.44
C GLU A 78 -12.85 3.57 4.93
N LEU A 79 -11.80 3.88 4.16
CA LEU A 79 -11.57 5.23 3.62
C LEU A 79 -12.68 5.68 2.66
N VAL A 80 -13.26 4.76 1.89
CA VAL A 80 -14.38 5.03 1.00
C VAL A 80 -15.63 5.36 1.80
N GLU A 81 -15.92 4.59 2.86
CA GLU A 81 -17.05 4.87 3.75
C GLU A 81 -16.93 6.24 4.44
N GLU A 82 -15.74 6.60 4.93
CA GLU A 82 -15.48 7.92 5.54
C GLU A 82 -15.73 9.06 4.55
N THR A 83 -15.23 8.92 3.32
CA THR A 83 -15.39 9.95 2.28
C THR A 83 -16.87 10.12 1.91
N GLN A 84 -17.60 9.03 1.73
CA GLN A 84 -19.02 9.07 1.39
C GLN A 84 -19.87 9.72 2.49
N HIS A 85 -19.57 9.47 3.77
CA HIS A 85 -20.24 10.14 4.89
C HIS A 85 -19.96 11.65 4.93
N ALA A 86 -18.73 12.07 4.65
CA ALA A 86 -18.37 13.48 4.58
C ALA A 86 -19.04 14.21 3.39
N GLU A 87 -19.10 13.56 2.23
CA GLU A 87 -19.80 14.09 1.05
C GLU A 87 -21.31 14.18 1.29
N ALA A 88 -21.93 13.18 1.92
CA ALA A 88 -23.34 13.21 2.29
C ALA A 88 -23.66 14.34 3.28
N ALA A 89 -22.80 14.58 4.28
CA ALA A 89 -22.94 15.67 5.23
C ALA A 89 -22.78 17.04 4.57
N THR A 90 -21.84 17.17 3.63
CA THR A 90 -21.60 18.41 2.86
C THR A 90 -22.77 18.70 1.92
N HIS A 91 -23.28 17.69 1.21
CA HIS A 91 -24.41 17.83 0.30
C HIS A 91 -25.71 18.19 1.04
N ALA A 92 -25.93 17.61 2.23
CA ALA A 92 -27.04 18.00 3.09
C ALA A 92 -26.97 19.47 3.54
N HIS A 93 -25.78 19.97 3.87
CA HIS A 93 -25.58 21.39 4.23
C HIS A 93 -25.85 22.34 3.05
N VAL A 94 -25.37 21.99 1.85
CA VAL A 94 -25.61 22.78 0.62
C VAL A 94 -27.10 22.82 0.26
N ALA A 95 -27.81 21.70 0.37
CA ALA A 95 -29.26 21.64 0.11
C ALA A 95 -30.07 22.55 1.05
N VAL A 96 -29.68 22.63 2.33
CA VAL A 96 -30.31 23.53 3.31
C VAL A 96 -30.05 25.00 2.97
N SER A 97 -28.86 25.34 2.44
CA SER A 97 -28.53 26.72 2.07
C SER A 97 -29.25 27.21 0.80
N CYS A 98 -29.52 26.35 -0.18
CA CYS A 98 -30.28 26.73 -1.38
C CYS A 98 -31.74 27.03 -1.05
N ALA A 99 -32.37 26.23 -0.17
CA ALA A 99 -33.77 26.43 0.23
C ALA A 99 -34.00 27.76 1.00
N ALA A 100 -32.96 28.33 1.59
CA ALA A 100 -33.04 29.58 2.36
C ALA A 100 -32.91 30.85 1.50
N ASN A 101 -32.53 30.74 0.22
CA ASN A 101 -32.16 31.90 -0.61
C ASN A 101 -33.18 32.20 -1.74
N GLU A 102 -34.37 31.59 -1.67
CA GLU A 102 -35.47 31.73 -2.66
C GLU A 102 -36.63 32.63 -2.17
N SER A 103 -36.39 33.55 -1.22
CA SER A 103 -37.41 34.46 -0.65
C SER A 103 -37.07 35.94 -0.81
#